data_AF-A0A433Q9M7-F1
#
_entry.id   AF-A0A433Q9M7-F1
#
_cell.length_a   1.000
_cell.length_b   1.000
_cell.length_c   1.000
_cell.angle_alpha   90.00
_cell.angle_beta   90.00
_cell.angle_gamma   90.00
#
_symmetry.space_group_name_H-M   'P 1'
#
loop_
_entity.id
_entity.type
_entity.pdbx_description
1 polymer ?
#
loop_
_entity_poly.entity_id
_entity_poly.type
_entity_poly.pdbx_seq_one_letter_code
_entity_poly.pdbx_strand_id
1 'polypeptide(L)'
;MSTELSECIPPDLTPTTKLLRQLRHHLTSTTTPPGTYPTTYVVLLLTGSFCPIHVKHVRLFDQVRSRLHTTMPDHRVVAGYISPSHDTYVRSKLRAGHIPAAHRIAMARLCVQGSDWVDVDAWEAMGVRYFVDFLSVTERLQRHLNEVVRQSDVVLNPRRLEVWFLSGADLVMRASLNFETMARVGIKSVCVFRALPMYQIGTEDELVAYIQKTFGARWWRNIVLLDTSTGGQEDELSSTKIREKLKEGKEVDGMVAKEVAEYLMLHRILACNLNEDASILIA
;
A
#
# COMPACT_ATOMS: atom_id res chain seq x y z
N MET A 1 -2.05 41.00 -0.85
CA MET A 1 -0.77 40.63 -0.24
C MET A 1 -0.94 39.24 0.34
N SER A 2 -0.23 38.30 -0.27
CA SER A 2 -0.40 36.85 -0.19
C SER A 2 0.27 36.30 1.07
N THR A 3 -0.54 35.73 1.96
CA THR A 3 -0.08 34.98 3.14
C THR A 3 -1.12 33.95 3.52
N GLU A 4 -1.33 32.95 2.66
CA GLU A 4 -1.99 31.70 3.03
C GLU A 4 -1.26 30.55 2.32
N LEU A 5 -1.13 29.42 3.02
CA LEU A 5 -0.43 28.17 2.65
C LEU A 5 1.07 28.10 2.95
N SER A 6 1.44 28.42 4.20
CA SER A 6 2.47 27.65 4.90
C SER A 6 1.83 26.35 5.43
N GLU A 7 1.45 25.44 4.52
CA GLU A 7 1.00 24.10 4.94
C GLU A 7 2.19 23.34 5.51
N CYS A 8 2.10 23.05 6.81
CA CYS A 8 3.07 22.32 7.59
C CYS A 8 3.42 20.98 6.92
N ILE A 9 4.66 20.85 6.45
CA ILE A 9 5.24 19.53 6.16
C ILE A 9 5.15 18.74 7.48
N PRO A 10 4.46 17.58 7.52
CA PRO A 10 4.40 16.78 8.74
C PRO A 10 5.82 16.38 9.15
N PRO A 11 6.19 16.47 10.44
CA PRO A 11 7.57 16.32 10.89
C PRO A 11 8.17 14.92 10.68
N ASP A 12 7.37 13.94 10.25
CA ASP A 12 7.86 12.64 9.79
C ASP A 12 7.04 12.16 8.57
N LEU A 13 7.71 12.06 7.42
CA LEU A 13 7.11 11.53 6.19
C LEU A 13 7.05 10.00 6.19
N THR A 14 7.84 9.32 7.03
CA THR A 14 7.91 7.86 7.09
C THR A 14 7.95 7.39 8.54
N PRO A 15 6.80 7.42 9.26
CA PRO A 15 6.75 7.07 10.68
C PRO A 15 7.33 5.70 10.99
N THR A 16 8.22 5.60 11.97
CA THR A 16 8.93 4.34 12.31
C THR A 16 8.57 3.75 13.67
N THR A 17 7.73 4.45 14.45
CA THR A 17 7.34 4.03 15.80
C THR A 17 6.72 2.63 15.84
N LYS A 18 5.81 2.32 14.89
CA LYS A 18 5.15 1.00 14.82
C LYS A 18 6.15 -0.12 14.52
N LEU A 19 7.06 0.11 13.56
CA LEU A 19 8.14 -0.82 13.21
C LEU A 19 9.02 -1.14 14.42
N LEU A 20 9.58 -0.11 15.06
CA LEU A 20 10.50 -0.31 16.18
C LEU A 20 9.82 -1.00 17.36
N ARG A 21 8.55 -0.65 17.66
CA ARG A 21 7.76 -1.33 18.68
C ARG A 21 7.59 -2.83 18.38
N GLN A 22 7.21 -3.19 17.16
CA GLN A 22 7.03 -4.58 16.75
C GLN A 22 8.35 -5.37 16.79
N LEU A 23 9.45 -4.75 16.32
CA LEU A 23 10.78 -5.36 16.40
C LEU A 23 11.19 -5.63 17.85
N ARG A 24 11.07 -4.64 18.74
CA ARG A 24 11.37 -4.81 20.18
C ARG A 24 10.55 -5.95 20.78
N HIS A 25 9.24 -5.94 20.58
CA HIS A 25 8.34 -6.99 21.07
C HIS A 25 8.77 -8.39 20.62
N HIS A 26 9.09 -8.57 19.34
CA HIS A 26 9.50 -9.87 18.81
C HIS A 26 10.90 -10.31 19.23
N LEU A 27 11.81 -9.37 19.51
CA LEU A 27 13.17 -9.68 19.97
C LEU A 27 13.21 -10.03 21.47
N THR A 28 12.30 -9.48 22.27
CA THR A 28 12.22 -9.75 23.72
C THR A 28 11.34 -10.96 24.06
N SER A 29 10.50 -11.43 23.15
CA SER A 29 9.56 -12.53 23.40
C SER A 29 10.28 -13.87 23.57
N THR A 30 10.35 -14.35 24.81
CA THR A 30 10.97 -15.63 25.21
C THR A 30 10.08 -16.87 24.98
N THR A 31 8.85 -16.67 24.52
CA THR A 31 7.85 -17.73 24.34
C THR A 31 8.07 -18.63 23.12
N THR A 32 9.10 -18.38 22.31
CA THR A 32 9.36 -19.15 21.09
C THR A 32 10.46 -20.18 21.36
N PRO A 33 10.26 -21.48 21.04
CA PRO A 33 11.28 -22.50 21.24
C PRO A 33 12.64 -22.13 20.60
N PRO A 34 13.78 -22.41 21.25
CA PRO A 34 15.10 -22.25 20.64
C PRO A 34 15.16 -22.94 19.26
N GLY A 35 15.51 -22.19 18.21
CA GLY A 35 15.59 -22.69 16.83
C GLY A 35 14.39 -22.40 15.92
N THR A 36 13.35 -21.72 16.40
CA THR A 36 12.15 -21.34 15.60
C THR A 36 11.99 -19.82 15.41
N TYR A 37 13.07 -19.06 15.63
CA TYR A 37 13.02 -17.62 15.47
C TYR A 37 13.06 -17.23 13.99
N PRO A 38 12.24 -16.26 13.55
CA PRO A 38 12.33 -15.76 12.19
C PRO A 38 13.73 -15.21 11.94
N THR A 39 14.33 -15.61 10.83
CA THR A 39 15.63 -15.08 10.37
C THR A 39 15.46 -13.77 9.61
N THR A 40 14.25 -13.52 9.10
CA THR A 40 13.93 -12.33 8.31
C THR A 40 12.71 -11.62 8.87
N TYR A 41 12.87 -10.35 9.24
CA TYR A 41 11.77 -9.44 9.50
C TYR A 41 11.36 -8.77 8.19
N VAL A 42 10.06 -8.79 7.90
CA VAL A 42 9.51 -8.30 6.64
C VAL A 42 8.71 -7.03 6.88
N VAL A 43 8.90 -6.05 6.02
CA VAL A 43 8.10 -4.83 5.92
C VAL A 43 7.38 -4.87 4.58
N LEU A 44 6.05 -4.82 4.59
CA LEU A 44 5.26 -4.81 3.36
C LEU A 44 5.09 -3.38 2.87
N LEU A 45 5.34 -3.12 1.58
CA LEU A 45 5.11 -1.81 0.95
C LEU A 45 4.04 -1.92 -0.13
N LEU A 46 2.96 -1.16 0.00
CA LEU A 46 1.93 -1.01 -1.02
C LEU A 46 1.94 0.43 -1.55
N THR A 47 2.32 0.61 -2.82
CA THR A 47 2.23 1.90 -3.51
C THR A 47 0.93 2.01 -4.29
N GLY A 48 0.45 3.22 -4.54
CA GLY A 48 -0.72 3.40 -5.37
C GLY A 48 -1.33 4.79 -5.32
N SER A 49 -2.34 5.00 -6.17
CA SER A 49 -3.04 6.28 -6.21
C SER A 49 -3.81 6.55 -4.92
N PHE A 50 -4.42 5.53 -4.28
CA PHE A 50 -5.30 5.66 -3.10
C PHE A 50 -6.27 6.85 -3.19
N CYS A 51 -7.08 6.84 -4.25
CA CYS A 51 -7.89 7.99 -4.65
C CYS A 51 -9.38 7.64 -4.71
N PRO A 52 -10.06 7.43 -3.56
CA PRO A 52 -9.51 7.36 -2.19
C PRO A 52 -9.03 5.94 -1.81
N ILE A 53 -8.34 5.83 -0.66
CA ILE A 53 -8.11 4.54 0.01
C ILE A 53 -9.45 3.89 0.42
N HIS A 54 -9.48 2.56 0.62
CA HIS A 54 -10.69 1.81 0.92
C HIS A 54 -10.39 0.50 1.64
N VAL A 55 -11.43 -0.17 2.18
CA VAL A 55 -11.25 -1.32 3.10
C VAL A 55 -10.46 -2.48 2.48
N LYS A 56 -10.61 -2.75 1.18
CA LYS A 56 -9.82 -3.80 0.49
C LYS A 56 -8.30 -3.54 0.51
N HIS A 57 -7.82 -2.29 0.57
CA HIS A 57 -6.38 -2.01 0.65
C HIS A 57 -5.80 -2.43 1.99
N VAL A 58 -6.52 -2.16 3.09
CA VAL A 58 -6.07 -2.53 4.44
C VAL A 58 -6.21 -4.03 4.69
N ARG A 59 -7.34 -4.63 4.28
CA ARG A 59 -7.55 -6.08 4.37
C ARG A 59 -6.46 -6.88 3.67
N LEU A 60 -5.90 -6.34 2.58
CA LEU A 60 -4.79 -6.97 1.85
C LEU A 60 -3.56 -7.17 2.75
N PHE A 61 -3.22 -6.18 3.59
CA PHE A 61 -2.10 -6.29 4.52
C PHE A 61 -2.30 -7.42 5.52
N ASP A 62 -3.49 -7.52 6.12
CA ASP A 62 -3.80 -8.56 7.11
C ASP A 62 -3.82 -9.96 6.49
N GLN A 63 -4.42 -10.11 5.30
CA GLN A 63 -4.45 -11.37 4.55
C GLN A 63 -3.04 -11.85 4.21
N VAL A 64 -2.22 -10.96 3.65
CA VAL A 64 -0.83 -11.28 3.26
C VAL A 64 0.01 -11.59 4.49
N ARG A 65 -0.12 -10.82 5.57
CA ARG A 65 0.60 -11.05 6.83
C ARG A 65 0.29 -12.44 7.40
N SER A 66 -1.00 -12.77 7.52
CA SER A 66 -1.45 -14.07 8.01
C SER A 66 -0.93 -15.23 7.16
N ARG A 67 -1.04 -15.09 5.84
CA ARG A 67 -0.60 -16.12 4.90
C ARG A 67 0.91 -16.32 4.94
N LEU A 68 1.70 -15.23 4.93
CA LEU A 68 3.16 -15.30 5.02
C LEU A 68 3.63 -15.95 6.32
N HIS A 69 3.02 -15.61 7.46
CA HIS A 69 3.38 -16.24 8.74
C HIS A 69 3.10 -17.74 8.74
N THR A 70 2.08 -18.19 8.01
CA THR A 70 1.70 -19.61 7.91
C THR A 70 2.58 -20.37 6.91
N THR A 71 2.89 -19.78 5.77
CA THR A 71 3.61 -20.47 4.67
C THR A 71 5.12 -20.29 4.73
N MET A 72 5.62 -19.28 5.45
CA MET A 72 7.04 -18.93 5.53
C MET A 72 7.45 -18.70 7.00
N PRO A 73 7.60 -19.76 7.81
CA PRO A 73 7.82 -19.64 9.26
C PRO A 73 9.09 -18.85 9.64
N ASP A 74 10.10 -18.83 8.77
CA ASP A 74 11.33 -18.04 8.96
C ASP A 74 11.15 -16.53 8.72
N HIS A 75 9.96 -16.09 8.30
CA HIS A 75 9.64 -14.72 7.96
C HIS A 75 8.59 -14.15 8.90
N ARG A 76 8.86 -12.96 9.45
CA ARG A 76 7.95 -12.26 10.33
C ARG A 76 7.66 -10.87 9.82
N VAL A 77 6.45 -10.67 9.30
CA VAL A 77 5.96 -9.32 8.98
C VAL A 77 5.81 -8.49 10.26
N VAL A 78 6.56 -7.38 10.34
CA VAL A 78 6.65 -6.47 11.50
C VAL A 78 6.11 -5.08 11.21
N ALA A 79 6.03 -4.68 9.94
CA ALA A 79 5.41 -3.41 9.57
C ALA A 79 4.79 -3.48 8.17
N GLY A 80 3.85 -2.56 7.92
CA GLY A 80 3.29 -2.30 6.59
C GLY A 80 3.32 -0.80 6.32
N TYR A 81 3.62 -0.40 5.08
CA TYR A 81 3.56 0.99 4.64
C TYR A 81 2.66 1.13 3.43
N ILE A 82 1.68 2.03 3.57
CA ILE A 82 0.91 2.56 2.45
C ILE A 82 1.66 3.78 1.93
N SER A 83 2.03 3.78 0.64
CA SER A 83 2.78 4.87 0.01
C SER A 83 1.94 5.53 -1.09
N PRO A 84 1.23 6.64 -0.79
CA PRO A 84 0.49 7.36 -1.80
C PRO A 84 1.39 7.94 -2.88
N SER A 85 1.02 7.71 -4.14
CA SER A 85 1.80 8.18 -5.28
C SER A 85 1.74 9.70 -5.46
N HIS A 86 2.77 10.23 -6.12
CA HIS A 86 2.88 11.64 -6.46
C HIS A 86 1.73 12.18 -7.33
N ASP A 87 1.34 13.43 -7.12
CA ASP A 87 0.17 14.03 -7.78
C ASP A 87 0.30 14.12 -9.30
N THR A 88 1.51 14.26 -9.84
CA THR A 88 1.72 14.26 -11.30
C THR A 88 1.25 12.95 -11.94
N TYR A 89 1.55 11.80 -11.32
CA TYR A 89 1.08 10.50 -11.79
C TYR A 89 -0.44 10.36 -11.63
N VAL A 90 -0.98 10.72 -10.46
CA VAL A 90 -2.41 10.57 -10.18
C VAL A 90 -3.26 11.48 -11.07
N ARG A 91 -2.82 12.72 -11.32
CA ARG A 91 -3.49 13.66 -12.24
C ARG A 91 -3.46 13.17 -13.68
N SER A 92 -2.32 12.65 -14.15
CA SER A 92 -2.21 12.04 -15.48
C SER A 92 -3.19 10.88 -15.65
N LYS A 93 -3.26 10.00 -14.65
CA LYS A 93 -4.12 8.81 -14.66
C LYS A 93 -5.61 9.12 -14.53
N LEU A 94 -6.00 10.03 -13.64
CA LEU A 94 -7.40 10.23 -13.23
C LEU A 94 -8.04 11.52 -13.75
N ARG A 95 -7.27 12.44 -14.32
CA ARG A 95 -7.73 13.74 -14.83
C ARG A 95 -8.59 14.47 -13.79
N ALA A 96 -9.83 14.82 -14.12
CA ALA A 96 -10.76 15.50 -13.22
C ALA A 96 -11.16 14.67 -11.98
N GLY A 97 -10.90 13.36 -11.98
CA GLY A 97 -11.17 12.49 -10.83
C GLY A 97 -10.02 12.38 -9.82
N HIS A 98 -8.94 13.17 -9.96
CA HIS A 98 -7.82 13.13 -9.02
C HIS A 98 -8.16 13.83 -7.71
N ILE A 99 -7.75 13.23 -6.60
CA ILE A 99 -7.79 13.82 -5.26
C ILE A 99 -6.34 14.23 -4.92
N PRO A 100 -6.08 15.48 -4.49
CA PRO A 100 -4.74 15.96 -4.12
C PRO A 100 -4.04 15.08 -3.08
N ALA A 101 -2.71 15.03 -3.14
CA ALA A 101 -1.86 14.21 -2.27
C ALA A 101 -2.16 14.40 -0.78
N ALA A 102 -2.30 15.64 -0.33
CA ALA A 102 -2.58 15.96 1.08
C ALA A 102 -3.84 15.23 1.59
N HIS A 103 -4.94 15.27 0.83
CA HIS A 103 -6.17 14.57 1.17
C HIS A 103 -6.00 13.04 1.14
N ARG A 104 -5.28 12.51 0.17
CA ARG A 104 -5.04 11.06 0.06
C ARG A 104 -4.21 10.53 1.22
N ILE A 105 -3.19 11.28 1.64
CA ILE A 105 -2.37 10.97 2.82
C ILE A 105 -3.21 11.05 4.09
N ALA A 106 -4.03 12.10 4.25
CA ALA A 106 -4.91 12.25 5.40
C ALA A 106 -5.89 11.07 5.51
N MET A 107 -6.58 10.72 4.42
CA MET A 107 -7.47 9.56 4.38
C MET A 107 -6.71 8.25 4.63
N ALA A 108 -5.51 8.08 4.09
CA ALA A 108 -4.70 6.89 4.36
C ALA A 108 -4.34 6.76 5.84
N ARG A 109 -3.97 7.86 6.50
CA ARG A 109 -3.65 7.89 7.94
C ARG A 109 -4.87 7.55 8.78
N LEU A 110 -6.02 8.16 8.48
CA LEU A 110 -7.30 7.83 9.14
C LEU A 110 -7.65 6.35 8.97
N CYS A 111 -7.43 5.80 7.78
CA CYS A 111 -7.74 4.40 7.48
C CYS A 111 -6.88 3.39 8.28
N VAL A 112 -5.66 3.75 8.69
CA VAL A 112 -4.73 2.86 9.42
C VAL A 112 -4.46 3.31 10.85
N GLN A 113 -5.20 4.29 11.37
CA GLN A 113 -4.98 4.83 12.72
C GLN A 113 -5.13 3.78 13.82
N GLY A 114 -6.08 2.85 13.65
CA GLY A 114 -6.30 1.73 14.56
C GLY A 114 -5.33 0.55 14.40
N SER A 115 -4.48 0.56 13.36
CA SER A 115 -3.49 -0.51 13.16
C SER A 115 -2.26 -0.29 14.04
N ASP A 116 -1.80 -1.35 14.69
CA ASP A 116 -0.58 -1.34 15.51
C ASP A 116 0.71 -1.59 14.70
N TRP A 117 0.59 -1.89 13.40
CA TRP A 117 1.71 -2.33 12.56
C TRP A 117 1.74 -1.72 11.15
N VAL A 118 0.62 -1.17 10.64
CA VAL A 118 0.56 -0.49 9.33
C VAL A 118 0.60 1.03 9.51
N ASP A 119 1.44 1.72 8.74
CA ASP A 119 1.56 3.18 8.73
C ASP A 119 1.56 3.75 7.28
N VAL A 120 1.63 5.07 7.16
CA VAL A 120 1.65 5.77 5.87
C VAL A 120 3.02 6.39 5.61
N ASP A 121 3.67 5.97 4.53
CA ASP A 121 4.87 6.61 4.00
C ASP A 121 4.48 7.69 2.98
N ALA A 122 4.46 8.95 3.42
CA ALA A 122 4.08 10.10 2.63
C ALA A 122 5.19 10.64 1.71
N TRP A 123 6.41 10.08 1.75
CA TRP A 123 7.54 10.61 1.01
C TRP A 123 7.40 10.50 -0.51
N GLU A 124 6.76 9.45 -1.04
CA GLU A 124 6.52 9.34 -2.49
C GLU A 124 5.62 10.49 -3.00
N ALA A 125 4.68 10.92 -2.18
CA ALA A 125 3.74 11.99 -2.54
C ALA A 125 4.27 13.40 -2.23
N MET A 126 4.99 13.59 -1.13
CA MET A 126 5.33 14.92 -0.59
C MET A 126 6.84 15.15 -0.40
N GLY A 127 7.65 14.09 -0.38
CA GLY A 127 9.09 14.15 -0.12
C GLY A 127 9.95 14.25 -1.38
N VAL A 128 9.33 14.20 -2.56
CA VAL A 128 9.99 14.27 -3.87
C VAL A 128 9.36 15.35 -4.74
N ARG A 129 10.13 15.87 -5.70
CA ARG A 129 9.66 16.93 -6.62
C ARG A 129 8.85 16.41 -7.81
N TYR A 130 9.02 15.13 -8.13
CA TYR A 130 8.42 14.48 -9.29
C TYR A 130 8.09 13.02 -8.97
N PHE A 131 7.26 12.41 -9.81
CA PHE A 131 6.89 11.00 -9.69
C PHE A 131 8.12 10.10 -9.76
N VAL A 132 8.21 9.16 -8.82
CA VAL A 132 9.20 8.10 -8.78
C VAL A 132 8.50 6.74 -8.86
N ASP A 133 9.13 5.76 -9.48
CA ASP A 133 8.54 4.43 -9.63
C ASP A 133 8.58 3.62 -8.33
N PHE A 134 7.80 2.55 -8.28
CA PHE A 134 7.69 1.72 -7.08
C PHE A 134 9.00 1.03 -6.70
N LEU A 135 9.90 0.79 -7.66
CA LEU A 135 11.24 0.26 -7.39
C LEU A 135 12.05 1.26 -6.57
N SER A 136 12.11 2.51 -7.02
CA SER A 136 12.82 3.60 -6.33
C SER A 136 12.25 3.86 -4.93
N VAL A 137 10.92 3.80 -4.79
CA VAL A 137 10.25 3.91 -3.48
C VAL A 137 10.67 2.76 -2.56
N THR A 138 10.69 1.53 -3.08
CA THR A 138 11.06 0.34 -2.31
C THR A 138 12.52 0.41 -1.85
N GLU A 139 13.46 0.76 -2.74
CA GLU A 139 14.88 0.92 -2.41
C GLU A 139 15.10 2.01 -1.35
N ARG A 140 14.42 3.15 -1.50
CA ARG A 140 14.53 4.24 -0.53
C ARG A 140 14.00 3.82 0.83
N LEU A 141 12.84 3.17 0.90
CA LEU A 141 12.27 2.69 2.15
C LEU A 141 13.19 1.66 2.81
N GLN A 142 13.71 0.68 2.04
CA GLN A 142 14.67 -0.31 2.55
C GLN A 142 15.89 0.35 3.19
N ARG A 143 16.49 1.33 2.51
CA ARG A 143 17.66 2.06 3.01
C ARG A 143 17.32 2.86 4.27
N HIS A 144 16.20 3.57 4.25
CA HIS A 144 15.75 4.40 5.36
C HIS A 144 15.49 3.57 6.62
N LEU A 145 14.76 2.45 6.51
CA LEU A 145 14.44 1.61 7.66
C LEU A 145 15.67 0.89 8.24
N ASN A 146 16.61 0.47 7.38
CA ASN A 146 17.88 -0.09 7.85
C ASN A 146 18.68 0.94 8.65
N GLU A 147 18.71 2.19 8.20
CA GLU A 147 19.39 3.28 8.91
C GLU A 147 18.72 3.59 10.25
N VAL A 148 17.38 3.62 10.29
CA VAL A 148 16.61 3.81 11.53
C VAL A 148 16.90 2.70 12.53
N VAL A 149 16.92 1.43 12.08
CA VAL A 149 17.27 0.31 12.97
C VAL A 149 18.70 0.45 13.47
N ARG A 150 19.66 0.78 12.60
CA ARG A 150 21.08 0.98 12.95
C ARG A 150 21.29 2.08 14.00
N GLN A 151 20.45 3.12 13.97
CA GLN A 151 20.50 4.24 14.92
C GLN A 151 19.67 4.01 16.19
N SER A 152 18.95 2.88 16.28
CA SER A 152 18.11 2.53 17.43
C SER A 152 18.80 1.54 18.38
N ASP A 153 18.12 1.19 19.47
CA ASP A 153 18.47 0.13 20.41
C ASP A 153 18.20 -1.29 19.87
N VAL A 154 17.61 -1.43 18.69
CA VAL A 154 17.25 -2.71 18.09
C VAL A 154 18.46 -3.39 17.46
N VAL A 155 18.82 -4.58 17.96
CA VAL A 155 19.89 -5.42 17.39
C VAL A 155 19.29 -6.61 16.66
N LEU A 156 19.47 -6.66 15.33
CA LEU A 156 18.91 -7.74 14.51
C LEU A 156 19.84 -8.96 14.38
N ASN A 157 21.16 -8.79 14.39
CA ASN A 157 22.15 -9.82 14.06
C ASN A 157 21.89 -11.18 14.76
N PRO A 158 21.75 -12.32 14.02
CA PRO A 158 21.98 -12.52 12.58
C PRO A 158 20.76 -12.27 11.67
N ARG A 159 19.65 -11.80 12.24
CA ARG A 159 18.41 -11.51 11.51
C ARG A 159 18.59 -10.26 10.64
N ARG A 160 17.75 -10.16 9.61
CA ARG A 160 17.73 -9.01 8.67
C ARG A 160 16.34 -8.42 8.54
N LEU A 161 16.29 -7.16 8.09
CA LEU A 161 15.06 -6.44 7.76
C LEU A 161 14.95 -6.30 6.24
N GLU A 162 13.87 -6.81 5.66
CA GLU A 162 13.62 -6.73 4.23
C GLU A 162 12.29 -6.01 3.94
N VAL A 163 12.32 -5.07 3.02
CA VAL A 163 11.13 -4.44 2.45
C VAL A 163 10.69 -5.24 1.24
N TRP A 164 9.48 -5.79 1.29
CA TRP A 164 8.88 -6.55 0.21
C TRP A 164 7.76 -5.73 -0.42
N PHE A 165 7.77 -5.66 -1.75
CA PHE A 165 6.76 -4.93 -2.49
C PHE A 165 5.47 -5.76 -2.62
N LEU A 166 4.36 -5.24 -2.13
CA LEU A 166 3.05 -5.87 -2.21
C LEU A 166 2.32 -5.39 -3.47
N SER A 167 1.93 -6.33 -4.32
CA SER A 167 1.27 -6.03 -5.60
C SER A 167 0.15 -7.02 -5.92
N GLY A 168 -0.81 -6.58 -6.73
CA GLY A 168 -1.73 -7.49 -7.40
C GLY A 168 -1.09 -8.08 -8.65
N ALA A 169 -1.59 -9.24 -9.09
CA ALA A 169 -1.11 -9.91 -10.29
C ALA A 169 -1.14 -9.01 -11.54
N ASP A 170 -2.10 -8.09 -11.64
CA ASP A 170 -2.21 -7.15 -12.76
C ASP A 170 -0.98 -6.24 -12.92
N LEU A 171 -0.29 -5.91 -11.82
CA LEU A 171 0.91 -5.07 -11.86
C LEU A 171 2.13 -5.89 -12.28
N VAL A 172 2.22 -7.15 -11.85
CA VAL A 172 3.27 -8.10 -12.29
C VAL A 172 3.24 -8.25 -13.82
N MET A 173 2.04 -8.36 -14.41
CA MET A 173 1.87 -8.48 -15.86
C MET A 173 2.24 -7.20 -16.63
N ARG A 174 1.87 -6.03 -16.08
CA ARG A 174 2.05 -4.74 -16.76
C ARG A 174 3.45 -4.17 -16.65
N ALA A 175 4.17 -4.51 -15.58
CA ALA A 175 5.47 -3.94 -15.26
C ALA A 175 6.56 -5.02 -15.19
N SER A 176 6.46 -6.09 -15.99
CA SER A 176 7.36 -7.25 -15.91
C SER A 176 8.84 -6.89 -15.90
N LEU A 177 9.28 -5.90 -16.67
CA LEU A 177 10.68 -5.43 -16.66
C LEU A 177 11.11 -4.84 -15.30
N ASN A 178 10.22 -4.11 -14.61
CA ASN A 178 10.49 -3.60 -13.27
C ASN A 178 10.59 -4.74 -12.25
N PHE A 179 9.75 -5.77 -12.35
CA PHE A 179 9.84 -6.95 -11.48
C PHE A 179 11.10 -7.78 -11.74
N GLU A 180 11.52 -7.89 -13.01
CA GLU A 180 12.80 -8.50 -13.35
C GLU A 180 13.97 -7.70 -12.77
N THR A 181 13.87 -6.37 -12.80
CA THR A 181 14.88 -5.48 -12.21
C THR A 181 14.92 -5.63 -10.69
N MET A 182 13.76 -5.63 -10.01
CA MET A 182 13.66 -5.91 -8.58
C MET A 182 14.36 -7.23 -8.20
N ALA A 183 14.08 -8.29 -8.96
CA ALA A 183 14.72 -9.59 -8.77
C ALA A 183 16.25 -9.54 -8.90
N ARG A 184 16.78 -8.74 -9.84
CA ARG A 184 18.23 -8.56 -10.02
C ARG A 184 18.88 -7.78 -8.87
N VAL A 185 18.17 -6.82 -8.28
CA VAL A 185 18.65 -6.05 -7.11
C VAL A 185 18.27 -6.67 -5.77
N GLY A 186 17.69 -7.88 -5.78
CA GLY A 186 17.37 -8.65 -4.57
C GLY A 186 16.11 -8.20 -3.83
N ILE A 187 15.27 -7.35 -4.43
CA ILE A 187 14.00 -6.94 -3.86
C ILE A 187 12.95 -7.99 -4.16
N LYS A 188 12.31 -8.50 -3.10
CA LYS A 188 11.21 -9.45 -3.20
C LYS A 188 9.87 -8.76 -3.39
N SER A 189 8.96 -9.43 -4.09
CA SER A 189 7.57 -9.02 -4.18
C SER A 189 6.64 -10.11 -3.66
N VAL A 190 5.59 -9.68 -2.97
CA VAL A 190 4.39 -10.48 -2.78
C VAL A 190 3.41 -10.14 -3.89
N CYS A 191 3.02 -11.14 -4.66
CA CYS A 191 2.00 -11.05 -5.69
C CYS A 191 0.73 -11.70 -5.16
N VAL A 192 -0.36 -10.94 -5.09
CA VAL A 192 -1.68 -11.49 -4.73
C VAL A 192 -2.43 -11.84 -6.00
N PHE A 193 -2.76 -13.12 -6.14
CA PHE A 193 -3.52 -13.64 -7.26
C PHE A 193 -4.93 -13.05 -7.29
N ARG A 194 -5.35 -12.68 -8.49
CA ARG A 194 -6.73 -12.37 -8.87
C ARG A 194 -6.92 -12.81 -10.31
N ALA A 195 -8.12 -13.21 -10.68
CA ALA A 195 -8.43 -13.46 -12.08
C ALA A 195 -8.16 -12.20 -12.92
N LEU A 196 -7.48 -12.37 -14.06
CA LEU A 196 -7.12 -11.33 -15.01
C LEU A 196 -7.68 -11.67 -16.39
N PRO A 197 -8.98 -11.42 -16.66
CA PRO A 197 -9.62 -11.77 -17.93
C PRO A 197 -8.91 -11.17 -19.16
N MET A 198 -8.37 -9.95 -19.03
CA MET A 198 -7.65 -9.28 -20.12
C MET A 198 -6.36 -10.00 -20.56
N TYR A 199 -5.81 -10.86 -19.70
CA TYR A 199 -4.62 -11.66 -19.97
C TYR A 199 -4.95 -13.15 -20.15
N GLN A 200 -6.23 -13.53 -20.19
CA GLN A 200 -6.68 -14.92 -20.25
C GLN A 200 -6.12 -15.78 -19.10
N ILE A 201 -6.02 -15.19 -17.90
CA ILE A 201 -5.59 -15.86 -16.68
C ILE A 201 -6.79 -15.89 -15.73
N GLY A 202 -7.39 -17.06 -15.54
CA GLY A 202 -8.48 -17.30 -14.61
C GLY A 202 -8.06 -18.03 -13.34
N THR A 203 -6.91 -18.71 -13.36
CA THR A 203 -6.43 -19.57 -12.27
C THR A 203 -5.02 -19.21 -11.82
N GLU A 204 -4.64 -19.64 -10.62
CA GLU A 204 -3.29 -19.45 -10.09
C GLU A 204 -2.24 -20.18 -10.96
N ASP A 205 -2.55 -21.39 -11.44
CA ASP A 205 -1.65 -22.18 -12.29
C ASP A 205 -1.32 -21.48 -13.62
N GLU A 206 -2.31 -20.83 -14.25
CA GLU A 206 -2.10 -20.03 -15.46
C GLU A 206 -1.19 -18.83 -15.18
N LEU A 207 -1.34 -18.19 -14.01
CA LEU A 207 -0.44 -17.11 -13.60
C LEU A 207 0.98 -17.63 -13.35
N VAL A 208 1.14 -18.78 -12.68
CA VAL A 208 2.44 -19.42 -12.46
C VAL A 208 3.11 -19.74 -13.79
N ALA A 209 2.37 -20.29 -14.76
CA ALA A 209 2.89 -20.58 -16.09
C ALA A 209 3.39 -19.30 -16.79
N TYR A 210 2.64 -18.20 -16.70
CA TYR A 210 3.07 -16.89 -17.23
C TYR A 210 4.33 -16.38 -16.52
N ILE A 211 4.36 -16.38 -15.19
CA ILE A 211 5.48 -15.87 -14.40
C ILE A 211 6.74 -16.71 -14.72
N GLN A 212 6.63 -18.03 -14.76
CA GLN A 212 7.76 -18.90 -15.10
C GLN A 212 8.30 -18.64 -16.51
N LYS A 213 7.41 -18.41 -17.49
CA LYS A 213 7.81 -18.05 -18.85
C LYS A 213 8.52 -16.69 -18.90
N THR A 214 8.10 -15.74 -18.07
CA THR A 214 8.56 -14.35 -18.10
C THR A 214 9.86 -14.14 -17.29
N PHE A 215 9.96 -14.77 -16.12
CA PHE A 215 11.04 -14.55 -15.15
C PHE A 215 11.96 -15.76 -14.98
N GLY A 216 11.69 -16.85 -15.71
CA GLY A 216 12.47 -18.08 -15.69
C GLY A 216 12.17 -19.03 -14.51
N ALA A 217 12.82 -20.19 -14.51
CA ALA A 217 12.53 -21.31 -13.61
C ALA A 217 12.77 -21.04 -12.10
N ARG A 218 13.42 -19.92 -11.75
CA ARG A 218 13.74 -19.55 -10.36
C ARG A 218 12.97 -18.31 -9.87
N TRP A 219 11.88 -17.95 -10.54
CA TRP A 219 11.04 -16.80 -10.22
C TRP A 219 10.60 -16.75 -8.74
N TRP A 220 10.31 -17.92 -8.15
CA TRP A 220 9.85 -18.10 -6.77
C TRP A 220 10.82 -17.58 -5.71
N ARG A 221 12.09 -17.35 -6.08
CA ARG A 221 13.08 -16.73 -5.18
C ARG A 221 12.76 -15.27 -4.89
N ASN A 222 12.08 -14.60 -5.81
CA ASN A 222 11.84 -13.16 -5.79
C ASN A 222 10.36 -12.80 -5.75
N ILE A 223 9.47 -13.67 -6.24
CA ILE A 223 8.02 -13.45 -6.21
C ILE A 223 7.39 -14.52 -5.32
N VAL A 224 6.73 -14.09 -4.25
CA VAL A 224 5.87 -14.91 -3.40
C VAL A 224 4.45 -14.76 -3.91
N LEU A 225 3.90 -15.81 -4.52
CA LEU A 225 2.54 -15.83 -5.00
C LEU A 225 1.59 -16.27 -3.89
N LEU A 226 0.55 -15.49 -3.63
CA LEU A 226 -0.46 -15.79 -2.63
C LEU A 226 -1.85 -15.67 -3.25
N ASP A 227 -2.67 -16.71 -3.10
CA ASP A 227 -4.12 -16.58 -3.27
C ASP A 227 -4.74 -16.11 -1.94
N THR A 228 -5.47 -14.99 -2.01
CA THR A 228 -6.25 -14.44 -0.89
C THR A 228 -7.75 -14.56 -1.11
N SER A 229 -8.18 -15.26 -2.16
CA SER A 229 -9.59 -15.48 -2.45
C SER A 229 -10.21 -16.32 -1.33
N THR A 230 -11.25 -15.80 -0.69
CA THR A 230 -11.97 -16.49 0.39
C THR A 230 -13.22 -17.15 -0.17
N GLY A 231 -13.13 -17.92 -1.27
CA GLY A 231 -14.20 -18.80 -1.79
C GLY A 231 -15.61 -18.21 -2.02
N GLY A 232 -15.80 -16.89 -1.87
CA GLY A 232 -17.07 -16.18 -2.00
C GLY A 232 -16.99 -15.16 -3.13
N GLN A 233 -18.14 -14.71 -3.63
CA GLN A 233 -18.20 -13.62 -4.61
C GLN A 233 -17.46 -12.40 -4.04
N GLU A 234 -16.34 -12.04 -4.65
CA GLU A 234 -15.67 -10.79 -4.30
C GLU A 234 -16.58 -9.63 -4.69
N ASP A 235 -17.06 -8.88 -3.69
CA ASP A 235 -17.66 -7.57 -3.91
C ASP A 235 -16.71 -6.74 -4.78
N GLU A 236 -17.21 -6.23 -5.90
CA GLU A 236 -16.42 -5.49 -6.89
C GLU A 236 -16.12 -4.06 -6.40
N LEU A 237 -15.48 -3.94 -5.23
CA LEU A 237 -15.07 -2.68 -4.60
C LEU A 237 -13.76 -2.17 -5.22
N SER A 238 -13.77 -0.93 -5.69
CA SER A 238 -12.59 -0.21 -6.17
C SER A 238 -12.69 1.29 -5.87
N SER A 239 -11.55 1.99 -5.85
CA SER A 239 -11.54 3.45 -5.76
C SER A 239 -12.32 4.12 -6.90
N THR A 240 -12.39 3.50 -8.08
CA THR A 240 -13.18 4.04 -9.20
C THR A 240 -14.67 4.08 -8.87
N LYS A 241 -15.23 2.99 -8.35
CA LYS A 241 -16.63 2.94 -7.93
C LYS A 241 -16.94 3.89 -6.79
N ILE A 242 -15.99 4.08 -5.86
CA ILE A 242 -16.14 5.07 -4.79
C ILE A 242 -16.24 6.48 -5.38
N ARG A 243 -15.33 6.84 -6.31
CA ARG A 243 -15.38 8.15 -6.97
C ARG A 243 -16.68 8.36 -7.77
N GLU A 244 -17.19 7.32 -8.42
CA GLU A 244 -18.48 7.39 -9.13
C GLU A 244 -19.64 7.68 -8.17
N LYS A 245 -19.73 6.94 -7.05
CA LYS A 245 -20.72 7.21 -6.01
C LYS A 245 -20.62 8.62 -5.43
N LEU A 246 -19.41 9.10 -5.13
CA LEU A 246 -19.21 10.45 -4.61
C LEU A 246 -19.69 11.53 -5.58
N LYS A 247 -19.42 11.35 -6.88
CA LYS A 247 -19.94 12.24 -7.94
C LYS A 247 -21.46 12.17 -8.04
N GLU A 248 -22.07 11.03 -7.76
CA GLU A 248 -23.53 10.91 -7.73
C GLU A 248 -24.15 11.42 -6.40
N GLY A 249 -23.35 11.95 -5.48
CA GLY A 249 -23.81 12.38 -4.15
C GLY A 249 -24.23 11.22 -3.25
N LYS A 250 -23.82 10.00 -3.56
CA LYS A 250 -24.14 8.79 -2.79
C LYS A 250 -23.13 8.55 -1.67
N GLU A 251 -23.63 7.98 -0.57
CA GLU A 251 -22.82 7.54 0.56
C GLU A 251 -21.91 6.36 0.19
N VAL A 252 -20.77 6.29 0.88
CA VAL A 252 -19.70 5.31 0.67
C VAL A 252 -19.38 4.51 1.93
N ASP A 253 -20.32 4.47 2.88
CA ASP A 253 -20.21 3.68 4.09
C ASP A 253 -19.98 2.19 3.80
N GLY A 254 -19.13 1.56 4.60
CA GLY A 254 -18.70 0.18 4.41
C GLY A 254 -17.71 -0.04 3.25
N MET A 255 -17.58 0.91 2.32
CA MET A 255 -16.56 0.87 1.26
C MET A 255 -15.21 1.40 1.76
N VAL A 256 -15.25 2.39 2.65
CA VAL A 256 -14.08 2.99 3.31
C VAL A 256 -14.21 2.90 4.83
N ALA A 257 -13.13 3.18 5.56
CA ALA A 257 -13.23 3.34 7.02
C ALA A 257 -14.17 4.50 7.37
N LYS A 258 -14.86 4.42 8.50
CA LYS A 258 -15.85 5.42 8.93
C LYS A 258 -15.26 6.84 8.91
N GLU A 259 -14.06 6.99 9.44
CA GLU A 259 -13.36 8.27 9.55
C GLU A 259 -12.94 8.80 8.18
N VAL A 260 -12.72 7.92 7.21
CA VAL A 260 -12.48 8.30 5.80
C VAL A 260 -13.76 8.77 5.13
N ALA A 261 -14.91 8.12 5.40
CA ALA A 261 -16.21 8.57 4.88
C ALA A 261 -16.56 9.97 5.42
N GLU A 262 -16.38 10.18 6.72
CA GLU A 262 -16.57 11.48 7.38
C GLU A 262 -15.63 12.55 6.78
N TYR A 263 -14.35 12.21 6.56
CA TYR A 263 -13.39 13.11 5.92
C TYR A 263 -13.80 13.51 4.50
N LEU A 264 -14.21 12.54 3.67
CA LEU A 264 -14.67 12.78 2.30
C LEU A 264 -15.86 13.75 2.27
N MET A 265 -16.82 13.55 3.18
CA MET A 265 -18.00 14.41 3.32
C MET A 265 -17.62 15.82 3.77
N LEU A 266 -16.84 15.95 4.86
CA LEU A 266 -16.45 17.23 5.45
C LEU A 266 -15.70 18.11 4.44
N HIS A 267 -14.79 17.52 3.67
CA HIS A 267 -13.97 18.22 2.69
C HIS A 267 -14.62 18.30 1.29
N ARG A 268 -15.88 17.85 1.13
CA ARG A 268 -16.63 17.86 -0.13
C ARG A 268 -15.85 17.25 -1.31
N ILE A 269 -15.09 16.19 -1.03
CA ILE A 269 -14.19 15.59 -2.02
C ILE A 269 -15.01 14.94 -3.13
N LEU A 270 -14.85 15.45 -4.36
CA LEU A 270 -15.57 15.00 -5.56
C LEU A 270 -17.10 15.08 -5.45
N ALA A 271 -17.63 15.85 -4.49
CA ALA A 271 -19.06 16.11 -4.38
C ALA A 271 -19.51 16.97 -5.57
N CYS A 272 -20.66 16.64 -6.16
CA CYS A 272 -21.30 17.51 -7.14
C CYS A 272 -21.74 18.82 -6.46
N ASN A 273 -21.47 19.96 -7.12
CA ASN A 273 -22.09 21.23 -6.77
C ASN A 273 -23.60 21.10 -6.99
N LEU A 274 -24.35 20.72 -5.95
CA LEU A 274 -25.83 20.78 -5.97
C LEU A 274 -26.37 22.23 -5.96
N ASN A 275 -25.50 23.25 -6.03
CA ASN A 275 -25.84 24.66 -5.79
C ASN A 275 -25.49 25.64 -6.92
N GLU A 276 -25.25 25.19 -8.16
CA GLU A 276 -25.13 26.14 -9.30
C GLU A 276 -26.49 26.50 -9.97
N ASP A 277 -27.60 25.87 -9.55
CA ASP A 277 -28.95 26.19 -10.06
C ASP A 277 -29.80 27.07 -9.10
N ALA A 278 -29.19 27.71 -8.09
CA ALA A 278 -29.92 28.59 -7.15
C ALA A 278 -29.79 30.10 -7.45
N SER A 279 -29.24 30.49 -8.60
CA SER A 279 -29.15 31.90 -9.03
C SER A 279 -30.29 32.36 -9.97
N ILE A 280 -31.38 31.60 -10.08
CA ILE A 280 -32.64 32.07 -10.70
C ILE A 280 -33.71 32.09 -9.62
N LEU A 281 -33.72 33.13 -8.78
CA LEU A 281 -34.88 33.69 -8.06
C LEU A 281 -34.40 34.66 -6.97
N ILE A 282 -33.88 35.82 -7.38
CA ILE A 282 -34.15 37.06 -6.65
C ILE A 282 -34.56 38.07 -7.72
N ALA A 283 -35.88 38.21 -7.85
CA ALA A 283 -36.54 39.34 -8.49
C ALA A 283 -36.49 40.56 -7.57
#